data_AF-A0A090RCK9-F1
#
_entry.id   AF-A0A090RCK9-F1
#
_cell.length_a   1.000
_cell.length_b   1.000
_cell.length_c   1.000
_cell.angle_alpha   90.00
_cell.angle_beta   90.00
_cell.angle_gamma   90.00
#
_symmetry.space_group_name_H-M   'P 1'
#
loop_
_entity.id
_entity.type
_entity.pdbx_description
1 polymer ?
#
loop_
_entity_poly.entity_id
_entity_poly.type
_entity_poly.pdbx_seq_one_letter_code
_entity_poly.pdbx_strand_id
1 'polypeptide(L)' 'MRKRSALEDVEGIGPKRRQALLKYMGGLQELKKASREEIAKVPGISKALAEKIYDALQH' A
#
# COMPACT_ATOMS: atom_id res chain seq x y z
N MET A 1 9.56 -11.67 16.48
CA MET A 1 8.18 -12.15 16.26
C MET A 1 7.87 -12.00 14.79
N ARG A 2 7.59 -13.11 14.09
CA ARG A 2 7.25 -13.14 12.65
C ARG A 2 5.98 -12.30 12.42
N LYS A 3 6.05 -11.19 11.69
CA LYS A 3 4.84 -10.54 11.17
C LYS A 3 4.70 -10.89 9.70
N ARG A 4 3.76 -11.83 9.49
CA ARG A 4 3.35 -12.41 8.21
C ARG A 4 3.04 -11.30 7.22
N SER A 5 3.47 -11.51 5.98
CA SER A 5 3.18 -10.77 4.75
C SER A 5 2.00 -9.79 4.84
N ALA A 6 2.23 -8.60 5.39
CA ALA A 6 1.15 -7.67 5.72
C ALA A 6 0.45 -7.09 4.47
N LEU A 7 1.07 -7.24 3.29
CA LEU A 7 0.48 -6.88 1.99
C LEU A 7 -0.45 -7.97 1.41
N GLU A 8 -0.33 -9.23 1.84
CA GLU A 8 -1.21 -10.33 1.39
C GLU A 8 -2.50 -10.40 2.21
N ASP A 9 -2.48 -9.94 3.46
CA ASP A 9 -3.65 -9.83 4.34
C ASP A 9 -4.57 -8.66 3.98
N VAL A 10 -4.13 -7.72 3.14
CA VAL A 10 -5.00 -6.64 2.67
C VAL A 10 -5.96 -7.17 1.61
N GLU A 11 -7.08 -7.74 2.07
CA GLU A 11 -8.22 -8.09 1.24
C GLU A 11 -8.60 -6.88 0.37
N GLY A 12 -8.43 -7.05 -0.95
CA GLY A 12 -8.66 -6.00 -1.93
C GLY A 12 -7.41 -5.48 -2.64
N ILE A 13 -6.18 -5.82 -2.24
CA ILE A 13 -4.98 -5.44 -3.02
C ILE A 13 -4.62 -6.51 -4.04
N GLY A 14 -5.33 -6.45 -5.16
CA GLY A 14 -4.99 -7.20 -6.36
C GLY A 14 -3.68 -6.70 -7.01
N PRO A 15 -3.10 -7.49 -7.93
CA PRO A 15 -1.90 -7.10 -8.69
C PRO A 15 -2.07 -5.76 -9.41
N LYS A 16 -3.29 -5.45 -9.86
CA LYS A 16 -3.65 -4.18 -10.53
C LYS A 16 -3.45 -2.95 -9.63
N ARG A 17 -3.83 -3.06 -8.35
CA ARG A 17 -3.65 -1.98 -7.35
C ARG A 17 -2.20 -1.84 -6.92
N ARG A 18 -1.47 -2.96 -6.77
CA ARG A 18 -0.01 -2.94 -6.52
C ARG A 18 0.74 -2.23 -7.64
N GLN A 19 0.43 -2.53 -8.90
CA GLN A 19 1.02 -1.81 -10.04
C GLN A 19 0.64 -0.33 -10.05
N ALA A 20 -0.61 0.02 -9.77
CA ALA A 20 -1.04 1.41 -9.68
C ALA A 20 -0.27 2.15 -8.58
N LEU A 21 -0.09 1.54 -7.40
CA LEU A 21 0.73 2.08 -6.31
C LEU A 21 2.16 2.29 -6.76
N LEU A 22 2.83 1.27 -7.30
CA LEU A 22 4.19 1.38 -7.81
C LEU A 22 4.35 2.49 -8.85
N LYS A 23 3.39 2.60 -9.78
CA LYS A 23 3.40 3.60 -10.85
C LYS A 23 3.13 5.01 -10.33
N TYR A 24 2.21 5.16 -9.38
CA TYR A 24 1.84 6.45 -8.80
C TYR A 24 2.91 6.99 -7.86
N MET A 25 3.50 6.10 -7.06
CA MET A 25 4.53 6.41 -6.07
C MET A 25 5.91 6.59 -6.74
N GLY A 26 6.10 6.06 -7.94
CA GLY A 26 7.40 6.08 -8.62
C GLY A 26 8.35 4.96 -8.17
N GLY A 27 7.88 4.02 -7.35
CA GLY A 27 8.65 2.84 -6.96
C GLY A 27 8.27 2.29 -5.59
N LEU A 28 8.83 1.12 -5.27
CA LEU A 28 8.61 0.43 -4.00
C LEU A 28 9.24 1.20 -2.82
N GLN A 29 10.31 1.94 -3.10
CA GLN A 29 11.05 2.71 -2.11
C GLN A 29 10.28 3.97 -1.69
N GLU A 30 9.72 4.68 -2.67
CA GLU A 30 8.81 5.81 -2.42
C GLU A 30 7.50 5.33 -1.79
N LEU A 31 6.97 4.17 -2.22
CA LEU A 31 5.80 3.56 -1.57
C LEU A 31 6.03 3.25 -0.09
N LYS A 32 7.24 2.86 0.31
CA LYS A 32 7.60 2.65 1.72
C LYS A 32 7.75 3.94 2.52
N LYS A 33 8.12 5.04 1.87
CA LYS A 33 8.23 6.37 2.49
C LYS A 33 6.92 7.16 2.44
N ALA A 34 6.01 6.72 1.60
CA ALA A 34 4.70 7.31 1.38
C ALA A 34 3.94 7.46 2.67
N SER A 35 3.27 8.60 2.81
CA SER A 35 2.27 8.76 3.86
C SER A 35 0.98 8.04 3.48
N ARG A 36 0.22 7.60 4.47
CA ARG A 36 -1.16 7.07 4.31
C ARG A 36 -2.04 7.93 3.39
N GLU A 37 -1.85 9.25 3.40
CA GLU A 37 -2.56 10.18 2.53
C GLU A 37 -2.15 10.07 1.06
N GLU A 38 -0.87 9.86 0.77
CA GLU A 38 -0.39 9.64 -0.60
C GLU A 38 -0.84 8.30 -1.15
N ILE A 39 -0.81 7.26 -0.31
CA ILE A 39 -1.33 5.95 -0.67
C ILE A 39 -2.84 6.03 -0.97
N ALA A 40 -3.59 6.85 -0.24
CA ALA A 40 -5.02 7.10 -0.49
C ALA A 40 -5.30 7.93 -1.74
N LYS A 41 -4.31 8.68 -2.27
CA LYS A 41 -4.44 9.41 -3.54
C LYS A 41 -4.33 8.48 -4.76
N VAL A 42 -3.84 7.26 -4.58
CA VAL A 42 -3.69 6.31 -5.69
C VAL A 42 -5.06 5.88 -6.20
N PRO A 43 -5.31 5.96 -7.51
CA PRO A 43 -6.59 5.56 -8.10
C PRO A 43 -6.89 4.09 -7.82
N GLY A 44 -8.05 3.85 -7.18
CA GLY A 44 -8.50 2.51 -6.79
C GLY A 44 -8.11 2.10 -5.36
N ILE A 45 -7.45 2.98 -4.60
CA ILE A 45 -7.18 2.83 -3.18
C ILE A 45 -8.10 3.77 -2.40
N SER A 46 -8.83 3.24 -1.41
CA SER A 46 -9.62 4.05 -0.48
C SER A 46 -8.80 4.40 0.77
N LYS A 47 -9.22 5.41 1.56
CA LYS A 47 -8.56 5.76 2.83
C LYS A 47 -8.36 4.54 3.74
N ALA A 48 -9.39 3.71 3.90
CA ALA A 48 -9.31 2.50 4.72
C ALA A 48 -8.28 1.48 4.18
N LEU A 49 -8.16 1.36 2.86
CA LEU A 49 -7.17 0.48 2.23
C LEU A 49 -5.76 1.07 2.36
N ALA A 50 -5.63 2.39 2.24
CA ALA A 50 -4.37 3.10 2.40
C ALA A 50 -3.80 2.98 3.81
N GLU A 51 -4.64 3.07 4.84
CA GLU A 51 -4.23 2.79 6.22
C GLU A 51 -3.72 1.37 6.38
N LYS A 52 -4.43 0.37 5.84
CA LYS A 52 -3.97 -1.03 5.88
C LYS A 52 -2.63 -1.23 5.19
N ILE A 53 -2.42 -0.62 4.02
CA ILE A 53 -1.14 -0.67 3.30
C ILE A 53 -0.04 -0.02 4.11
N TYR A 54 -0.31 1.16 4.65
CA TYR A 54 0.67 1.91 5.41
C TYR A 54 1.10 1.14 6.67
N ASP A 55 0.14 0.61 7.42
CA ASP A 55 0.39 -0.23 8.60
C ASP A 55 1.20 -1.49 8.22
N ALA A 56 0.88 -2.09 7.06
CA ALA A 56 1.61 -3.22 6.50
C ALA A 56 3.05 -2.91 6.08
N LEU A 57 3.36 -1.66 5.73
CA LEU A 57 4.70 -1.23 5.32
C LEU A 57 5.56 -0.77 6.50
N GLN A 58 4.94 -0.40 7.63
CA GLN A 58 5.62 0.05 8.85
C GLN A 58 5.95 -1.10 9.83
N HIS A 59 5.71 -2.35 9.43
CA HIS A 59 5.95 -3.55 10.22
C HIS A 59 7.10 -4.42 9.69
#